data_AF-A0A933LVF2-F1
#
_entry.id   AF-A0A933LVF2-F1
#
_cell.length_a   1.000
_cell.length_b   1.000
_cell.length_c   1.000
_cell.angle_alpha   90.00
_cell.angle_beta   90.00
_cell.angle_gamma   90.00
#
_symmetry.space_group_name_H-M   'P 1'
#
loop_
_entity.id
_entity.type
_entity.pdbx_description
1 polymer ?
#
loop_
_entity_poly.entity_id
_entity_poly.type
_entity_poly.pdbx_seq_one_letter_code
_entity_poly.pdbx_strand_id
1 'polypeptide(L)'
;MKFVTLRELKIRPSQVLDALAEEDVVLTRSGKPAAALLYLNEDLLDDFILAHHSGLLKEVEAARAEYRVKGGIDHEAMKKRVERRRG
;
A
#
# COMPACT_ATOMS: atom_id res chain seq x y z
N MET A 1 -7.15 11.70 14.85
CA MET A 1 -6.16 12.32 13.94
C MET A 1 -5.41 13.39 14.71
N LYS A 2 -4.09 13.24 14.81
CA LYS A 2 -3.19 14.04 15.63
C LYS A 2 -2.17 14.77 14.78
N PHE A 3 -1.87 16.01 15.15
CA PHE A 3 -0.81 16.79 14.52
C PHE A 3 0.45 16.74 15.38
N VAL A 4 1.55 16.31 14.79
CA VAL A 4 2.86 16.22 15.45
C VAL A 4 3.83 17.12 14.72
N THR A 5 4.65 17.87 15.45
CA THR A 5 5.69 18.70 14.82
C THR A 5 6.92 17.86 14.48
N LEU A 6 7.67 18.23 13.43
CA LEU A 6 8.98 17.59 13.15
C LEU A 6 9.93 17.61 14.36
N ARG A 7 9.87 18.67 15.18
CA ARG A 7 10.65 18.76 16.41
C ARG A 7 10.22 17.70 17.43
N GLU A 8 8.93 17.47 17.57
CA GLU A 8 8.39 16.47 18.49
C GLU A 8 8.74 15.05 18.08
N LEU A 9 8.60 14.72 16.78
CA LEU A 9 9.06 13.43 16.24
C LEU A 9 10.54 13.19 16.55
N LYS A 10 11.38 14.22 16.44
CA LYS A 10 12.81 14.13 16.73
C LYS A 10 13.11 13.87 18.22
N ILE A 11 12.34 14.48 19.13
CA ILE A 11 12.61 14.41 20.57
C ILE A 11 11.96 13.16 21.20
N ARG A 12 10.78 12.74 20.72
CA ARG A 12 9.97 11.68 21.34
C ARG A 12 9.44 10.68 20.30
N PRO A 13 10.32 10.01 19.54
CA PRO A 13 9.90 9.13 18.44
C PRO A 13 9.00 7.98 18.91
N SER A 14 9.30 7.33 20.05
CA SER A 14 8.48 6.23 20.58
C SER A 14 7.05 6.65 20.88
N GLN A 15 6.84 7.81 21.53
CA GLN A 15 5.49 8.32 21.80
C GLN A 15 4.70 8.64 20.53
N VAL A 16 5.39 8.99 19.44
CA VAL A 16 4.74 9.23 18.15
C VAL A 16 4.40 7.89 17.48
N LEU A 17 5.23 6.87 17.62
CA LEU A 17 4.93 5.50 17.15
C LEU A 17 3.76 4.88 17.92
N ASP A 18 3.70 5.07 19.24
CA ASP A 18 2.58 4.60 20.07
C ASP A 18 1.28 5.29 19.64
N ALA A 19 1.32 6.60 19.35
CA ALA A 19 0.16 7.33 18.84
C ALA A 19 -0.28 6.87 17.44
N LEU A 20 0.68 6.48 16.59
CA LEU A 20 0.41 5.98 15.23
C LEU A 20 -0.37 4.66 15.23
N ALA A 21 -0.18 3.81 16.25
CA ALA A 21 -0.92 2.56 16.39
C ALA A 21 -2.42 2.79 16.69
N GLU A 22 -2.76 3.93 17.28
CA GLU A 22 -4.11 4.23 17.78
C GLU A 22 -4.86 5.25 16.90
N GLU A 23 -4.15 6.17 16.22
CA GLU A 23 -4.76 7.20 15.38
C GLU A 23 -3.87 7.71 14.25
N ASP A 24 -4.49 8.30 13.23
CA ASP A 24 -3.77 8.95 12.14
C ASP A 24 -2.89 10.11 12.63
N VAL A 25 -1.63 10.15 12.21
CA VAL A 25 -0.69 11.22 12.56
C VAL A 25 -0.30 12.04 11.33
N VAL A 26 -0.51 13.36 11.41
CA VAL A 26 -0.05 14.34 10.42
C VAL A 26 1.19 15.06 10.97
N LEU A 27 2.30 14.98 10.24
CA LEU A 27 3.51 15.74 10.53
C LEU A 27 3.38 17.18 10.04
N THR A 28 3.85 18.11 10.87
CA THR A 28 3.86 19.54 10.57
C THR A 28 5.28 20.13 10.60
N ARG A 29 5.53 21.08 9.71
CA ARG A 29 6.73 21.91 9.68
C ARG A 29 6.31 23.38 9.71
N SER A 30 6.75 24.10 10.75
CA SER A 30 6.37 25.51 10.96
C SER A 30 4.84 25.73 10.96
N GLY A 31 4.10 24.83 11.62
CA GLY A 31 2.64 24.89 11.74
C GLY A 31 1.86 24.45 10.48
N LYS A 32 2.54 24.07 9.39
CA LYS A 32 1.89 23.60 8.16
C LYS A 32 2.01 22.09 8.00
N PRO A 33 0.97 21.39 7.54
CA PRO A 33 1.07 19.97 7.19
C PRO A 33 2.19 19.73 6.18
N ALA A 34 2.98 18.69 6.42
CA ALA A 34 4.14 18.35 5.61
C ALA A 34 4.10 16.89 5.13
N ALA A 35 3.57 15.98 5.95
CA ALA A 35 3.39 14.58 5.61
C ALA A 35 2.31 13.95 6.50
N ALA A 36 1.80 12.79 6.13
CA ALA A 36 1.14 11.86 7.04
C ALA A 36 2.10 10.71 7.33
N LEU A 37 2.06 10.19 8.55
CA LEU A 37 2.77 8.98 8.93
C LEU A 37 1.78 7.81 8.92
N LEU A 38 2.26 6.64 8.49
CA LEU A 38 1.50 5.40 8.49
C LEU A 38 2.13 4.45 9.50
N TYR A 39 1.29 3.83 10.32
CA TYR A 39 1.70 2.74 11.18
C TYR A 39 1.94 1.48 10.35
N LEU A 40 3.06 0.80 10.60
CA LEU A 40 3.39 -0.48 9.98
C LEU A 40 3.86 -1.44 11.06
N ASN A 41 3.37 -2.68 10.99
CA ASN A 41 3.92 -3.84 11.66
C ASN A 41 4.31 -4.89 10.60
N GLU A 42 4.77 -6.07 11.01
CA GLU A 42 5.22 -7.12 10.07
C GLU A 42 4.10 -7.55 9.11
N ASP A 43 2.87 -7.70 9.60
CA ASP A 43 1.73 -8.12 8.78
C ASP A 43 1.29 -7.03 7.78
N LEU A 44 1.34 -5.77 8.18
CA LEU A 44 0.91 -4.62 7.36
C LEU A 44 1.96 -4.20 6.32
N LEU A 45 3.23 -4.57 6.53
CA LEU A 45 4.32 -4.14 5.65
C LEU A 45 4.18 -4.74 4.25
N ASP A 46 3.88 -6.03 4.16
CA ASP A 46 3.75 -6.73 2.88
C ASP A 46 2.60 -6.14 2.05
N ASP A 47 1.45 -5.93 2.68
CA ASP A 47 0.29 -5.29 2.07
C ASP A 47 0.61 -3.86 1.60
N PHE A 48 1.31 -3.08 2.42
CA PHE A 48 1.73 -1.73 2.05
C PHE A 48 2.64 -1.73 0.83
N ILE A 49 3.63 -2.62 0.79
CA ILE A 49 4.56 -2.76 -0.35
C ILE A 49 3.77 -3.10 -1.61
N LEU A 50 2.91 -4.13 -1.56
CA LEU A 50 2.12 -4.55 -2.72
C LEU A 50 1.18 -3.45 -3.22
N ALA A 51 0.53 -2.73 -2.30
CA ALA A 51 -0.40 -1.65 -2.64
C ALA A 51 0.29 -0.44 -3.27
N HIS A 52 1.59 -0.23 -3.02
CA HIS A 52 2.35 0.93 -3.52
C HIS A 52 3.41 0.54 -4.57
N HIS A 53 3.53 -0.74 -4.91
CA HIS A 53 4.50 -1.21 -5.89
C HIS A 53 4.11 -0.79 -7.31
N SER A 54 4.75 0.27 -7.82
CA SER A 54 4.41 0.89 -9.11
C SER A 54 4.38 -0.06 -10.31
N GLY A 55 5.27 -1.07 -10.38
CA GLY A 55 5.27 -2.09 -11.44
C GLY A 55 3.99 -2.93 -11.42
N LEU A 56 3.74 -3.62 -10.31
CA LEU A 56 2.52 -4.37 -10.05
C LEU A 56 1.24 -3.56 -10.32
N LEU A 57 1.17 -2.30 -9.85
CA LEU A 57 0.00 -1.46 -10.10
C LEU A 57 -0.25 -1.24 -11.59
N LYS A 58 0.80 -0.97 -12.38
CA LYS A 58 0.68 -0.83 -13.85
C LYS A 58 0.22 -2.12 -14.51
N GLU A 59 0.74 -3.26 -14.08
CA GLU A 59 0.34 -4.57 -14.61
C GLU A 59 -1.13 -4.88 -14.28
N VAL A 60 -1.56 -4.60 -13.04
CA VAL A 60 -2.95 -4.75 -12.62
C VAL A 60 -3.88 -3.83 -13.41
N GLU A 61 -3.48 -2.58 -13.64
CA GLU A 61 -4.24 -1.64 -14.48
C GLU A 61 -4.34 -2.11 -15.93
N ALA A 62 -3.23 -2.58 -16.51
CA ALA A 62 -3.22 -3.13 -17.87
C ALA A 62 -4.13 -4.36 -17.99
N ALA A 63 -4.05 -5.30 -17.03
CA ALA A 63 -4.89 -6.48 -16.99
C ALA A 63 -6.38 -6.12 -16.82
N ARG A 64 -6.69 -5.13 -15.97
CA ARG A 64 -8.07 -4.60 -15.81
C ARG A 64 -8.57 -3.96 -17.10
N ALA A 65 -7.74 -3.20 -17.80
CA ALA A 65 -8.10 -2.59 -19.08
C ALA A 65 -8.38 -3.65 -20.15
N GLU A 66 -7.51 -4.68 -20.25
CA GLU A 66 -7.73 -5.81 -21.15
C GLU A 66 -9.02 -6.56 -20.82
N TYR A 67 -9.26 -6.87 -19.55
CA TYR A 67 -10.47 -7.55 -19.08
C TYR A 67 -11.74 -6.78 -19.44
N ARG A 68 -11.75 -5.45 -19.29
CA ARG A 68 -12.91 -4.63 -19.65
C ARG A 68 -13.26 -4.71 -21.14
N VAL A 69 -12.28 -4.96 -22.01
CA VAL A 69 -12.48 -5.06 -23.47
C VAL A 69 -12.79 -6.48 -23.91
N LYS A 70 -12.01 -7.46 -23.44
CA LYS A 70 -12.05 -8.84 -23.91
C LYS A 70 -12.88 -9.77 -23.04
N GLY A 71 -13.18 -9.37 -21.81
CA GLY A 71 -13.75 -10.23 -20.78
C GLY A 71 -12.73 -11.20 -20.19
N GLY A 72 -13.24 -12.13 -19.38
CA GLY A 72 -12.43 -13.22 -18.81
C GLY A 72 -12.35 -14.43 -19.73
N ILE A 73 -11.61 -15.44 -19.28
CA ILE A 73 -11.67 -16.79 -19.83
C ILE A 73 -12.41 -17.70 -18.86
N ASP A 74 -13.04 -18.76 -19.37
CA ASP A 74 -13.66 -19.76 -18.51
C ASP A 74 -12.62 -20.65 -17.79
N HIS A 75 -13.11 -21.40 -16.80
CA HIS A 75 -12.29 -22.27 -15.97
C HIS A 75 -11.55 -23.35 -16.78
N GLU A 76 -12.21 -23.93 -17.79
CA GLU A 76 -11.64 -25.00 -18.63
C GLU A 76 -10.51 -24.48 -19.51
N ALA A 77 -10.68 -23.30 -20.09
CA ALA A 77 -9.66 -22.59 -20.87
C ALA A 77 -8.46 -22.22 -20.00
N MET A 78 -8.69 -21.79 -18.75
CA MET A 78 -7.62 -21.50 -17.80
C MET A 78 -6.83 -22.76 -17.42
N LYS A 79 -7.51 -23.87 -17.11
CA LYS A 79 -6.89 -25.15 -16.78
C LYS A 79 -5.95 -25.62 -17.90
N LYS A 80 -6.42 -25.63 -19.15
CA LYS A 80 -5.61 -25.97 -20.33
C LYS A 80 -4.38 -25.07 -20.49
N ARG A 81 -4.47 -23.77 -20.15
CA ARG A 81 -3.33 -22.83 -20.22
C ARG A 81 -2.25 -23.14 -19.18
N VAL A 82 -2.65 -23.48 -17.96
CA VAL A 82 -1.71 -23.80 -16.87
C VAL A 82 -1.00 -25.12 -17.15
N GLU A 83 -1.72 -26.15 -17.60
CA GLU A 83 -1.15 -27.46 -17.94
C GLU A 83 -0.10 -27.35 -19.04
N ARG A 84 -0.33 -26.55 -20.08
CA ARG A 84 0.65 -26.30 -21.16
C ARG A 84 1.92 -25.57 -20.74
N ARG A 85 1.92 -24.83 -19.63
CA ARG A 85 3.12 -24.14 -19.12
C ARG A 85 3.99 -25.03 -18.22
N ARG A 86 3.44 -26.15 -17.75
CA ARG A 86 4.10 -27.06 -16.81
C ARG A 86 4.76 -28.27 -17.50
N GLY A 87 4.42 -28.55 -18.75
CA GLY A 87 5.10 -29.51 -19.62
C GLY A 87 6.04 -28.78 -20.58
#